data_AF-A0A535LIL4-F1
#
_entry.id   AF-A0A535LIL4-F1
#
_cell.length_a   1.000
_cell.length_b   1.000
_cell.length_c   1.000
_cell.angle_alpha   90.00
_cell.angle_beta   90.00
_cell.angle_gamma   90.00
#
_symmetry.space_group_name_H-M   'P 1'
#
loop_
_entity.id
_entity.type
_entity.pdbx_description
1 polymer ?
#
loop_
_entity_poly.entity_id
_entity_poly.type
_entity_poly.pdbx_seq_one_letter_code
_entity_poly.pdbx_strand_id
1 'polypeptide(L)'
;MLSKHKRKSVIVGFITVFLCLLLLVASGTILFFIQQQAGKATSSSRQIATPAVTMTKIARSPTIPLVDQPLFYDNFAGKSKGWSLGNAPGYTRTIANSTLKLANSNHNILTESLPTDTIFTDFMVTMSFTVDKADKDDSVGLYLRGDSNLDHDYRV
;
A
#
# COMPACT_ATOMS: atom_id res chain seq x y z
N MET A 1 30.18 53.60 -4.91
CA MET A 1 31.28 52.69 -4.48
C MET A 1 31.26 52.56 -2.96
N LEU A 2 30.90 51.40 -2.40
CA LEU A 2 30.97 51.19 -0.93
C LEU A 2 32.43 51.20 -0.47
N SER A 3 32.73 51.97 0.59
CA SER A 3 34.06 52.04 1.21
C SER A 3 34.51 50.66 1.69
N LYS A 4 35.83 50.40 1.66
CA LYS A 4 36.43 49.09 1.98
C LYS A 4 36.00 48.55 3.35
N HIS A 5 35.68 49.42 4.32
CA HIS A 5 35.16 49.02 5.64
C HIS A 5 33.73 48.48 5.60
N LYS A 6 32.81 49.12 4.84
CA LYS A 6 31.41 48.66 4.75
C LYS A 6 31.29 47.28 4.07
N ARG A 7 32.17 46.96 3.12
CA ARG A 7 32.18 45.62 2.47
C ARG A 7 32.57 44.50 3.42
N LYS A 8 33.54 44.74 4.31
CA LYS A 8 33.96 43.75 5.31
C LYS A 8 32.85 43.47 6.33
N SER A 9 32.15 44.49 6.81
CA SER A 9 31.01 44.31 7.73
C SER A 9 29.84 43.55 7.10
N VAL A 10 29.56 43.76 5.82
CA VAL A 10 28.50 43.02 5.10
C VAL A 10 28.87 41.55 4.94
N ILE A 11 30.11 41.24 4.57
CA ILE A 11 30.60 39.85 4.43
C ILE A 11 30.57 39.12 5.78
N VAL A 12 30.99 39.78 6.86
CA VAL A 12 30.92 39.20 8.22
C VAL A 12 29.46 38.94 8.62
N GLY A 13 28.53 39.86 8.31
CA GLY A 13 27.11 39.65 8.55
C GLY A 13 26.53 38.44 7.83
N PHE A 14 26.86 38.25 6.55
CA PHE A 14 26.41 37.08 5.77
C PHE A 14 26.97 35.77 6.31
N ILE A 15 28.25 35.74 6.71
CA ILE A 15 28.87 34.54 7.29
C ILE A 15 28.18 34.16 8.59
N THR A 16 27.90 35.12 9.47
CA THR A 16 27.21 34.87 10.74
C THR A 16 25.80 34.32 10.54
N VAL A 17 25.03 34.88 9.61
CA VAL A 17 23.66 34.40 9.30
C VAL A 17 23.69 32.99 8.73
N PHE A 18 24.64 32.71 7.83
CA PHE A 18 24.81 31.38 7.23
C PHE A 18 25.20 30.33 8.27
N LEU A 19 26.09 30.68 9.21
CA LEU A 19 26.47 29.80 10.32
C LEU A 19 25.29 29.51 11.26
N CYS A 20 24.48 30.52 11.58
CA CYS A 20 23.27 30.33 12.40
C CYS A 20 22.26 29.41 11.70
N LEU A 21 22.09 29.54 10.38
CA LEU A 21 21.18 28.68 9.63
C LEU A 21 21.65 27.22 9.60
N LEU A 22 22.95 26.99 9.43
CA LEU A 22 23.53 25.64 9.48
C LEU A 22 23.34 24.98 10.86
N LEU A 23 23.49 25.74 11.95
CA LEU A 23 23.26 25.24 13.31
C LEU A 23 21.78 24.88 13.57
N LEU A 24 20.84 25.63 12.98
CA LEU A 24 19.41 25.33 13.06
C LEU A 24 19.05 24.04 12.30
N VAL A 25 19.60 23.85 11.10
CA VAL A 25 19.36 22.63 10.31
C VAL A 25 20.00 21.40 10.98
N ALA A 26 21.21 21.54 11.54
CA ALA A 26 21.89 20.45 12.22
C ALA A 26 21.20 20.02 13.53
N SER A 27 20.61 20.97 14.28
CA SER A 27 19.88 20.64 15.52
C SER A 27 18.53 19.96 15.25
N GLY A 28 17.85 20.29 14.15
CA GLY A 28 16.59 19.65 13.76
C GLY A 28 16.73 18.19 13.36
N THR A 29 17.83 17.81 12.69
CA THR A 29 18.04 16.42 12.24
C THR A 29 18.38 15.49 13.39
N ILE A 30 19.16 15.93 14.38
CA ILE A 30 19.56 15.12 15.54
C ILE A 30 18.33 14.73 16.39
N LEU A 31 17.39 15.66 16.61
CA LEU A 31 16.18 15.38 17.39
C LEU A 31 15.23 14.39 16.70
N PHE A 32 15.17 14.41 15.37
CA PHE A 32 14.34 13.48 14.59
C PHE A 32 14.86 12.03 14.67
N PHE A 33 16.17 11.82 14.70
CA PHE A 33 16.76 10.48 14.84
C PHE A 33 16.65 9.91 16.27
N ILE A 34 16.69 10.75 17.31
CA ILE A 34 16.53 10.30 18.70
C ILE A 34 15.09 9.82 18.97
N GLN A 35 14.07 10.46 18.39
CA GLN A 35 12.68 10.02 18.53
C GLN A 35 12.38 8.69 17.82
N GLN A 36 13.06 8.38 16.71
CA GLN A 36 12.90 7.08 16.04
C GLN A 36 13.54 5.91 16.81
N GLN A 37 14.53 6.16 17.66
CA GLN A 37 15.16 5.12 18.49
C GLN A 37 14.40 4.87 19.81
N ALA A 38 13.69 5.88 20.35
CA ALA A 38 12.90 5.74 21.58
C ALA A 38 11.66 4.83 21.42
N GLY A 39 11.24 4.51 20.18
CA GLY A 39 10.18 3.54 19.89
C GLY A 39 10.63 2.08 19.83
N LYS A 40 11.93 1.77 20.02
CA LYS A 40 12.48 0.41 19.93
C LYS A 40 13.08 -0.07 21.25
N ALA A 41 12.22 -0.29 22.24
CA ALA A 41 12.46 -1.25 23.32
C ALA A 41 11.10 -1.60 23.92
N THR A 42 10.59 -2.82 23.76
CA THR A 42 10.90 -3.91 24.72
C THR A 42 10.49 -5.24 24.08
N SER A 43 11.45 -6.08 23.69
CA SER A 43 11.18 -7.50 23.43
C SER A 43 11.69 -8.27 24.65
N SER A 44 10.83 -8.41 25.65
CA SER A 44 11.05 -9.35 26.75
C SER A 44 10.86 -10.76 26.19
N SER A 45 11.96 -11.51 26.06
CA SER A 45 11.92 -12.92 25.72
C SER A 45 11.34 -13.72 26.89
N ARG A 46 10.02 -13.82 26.96
CA ARG A 46 9.35 -14.86 27.76
C ARG A 46 9.37 -16.15 26.95
N GLN A 47 10.20 -17.09 27.40
CA GLN A 47 10.16 -18.48 26.95
C GLN A 47 8.85 -19.10 27.44
N ILE A 48 7.85 -19.16 26.56
CA ILE A 48 6.58 -19.83 26.82
C ILE A 48 6.78 -21.32 26.52
N ALA A 49 6.60 -22.17 27.53
CA ALA A 49 6.56 -23.60 27.36
C ALA A 49 5.42 -23.99 26.40
N THR A 50 5.72 -24.80 25.40
CA THR A 50 4.77 -25.28 24.39
C THR A 50 3.62 -26.04 25.06
N PRO A 51 2.36 -25.56 25.02
CA PRO A 51 1.25 -26.38 25.45
C PRO A 51 1.09 -27.53 24.44
N ALA A 52 1.00 -28.76 24.94
CA ALA A 52 0.65 -29.91 24.12
C ALA A 52 -0.73 -29.67 23.49
N VAL A 53 -0.78 -29.66 22.16
CA VAL A 53 -2.02 -29.46 21.40
C VAL A 53 -2.85 -30.74 21.54
N THR A 54 -3.81 -30.73 22.46
CA THR A 54 -4.93 -31.66 22.40
C THR A 54 -5.73 -31.30 21.15
N MET A 55 -5.75 -32.21 20.17
CA MET A 55 -6.57 -32.11 18.96
C MET A 55 -8.04 -31.99 19.36
N THR A 56 -8.50 -30.74 19.49
CA THR A 56 -9.93 -30.47 19.66
C THR A 56 -10.53 -30.64 18.28
N LYS A 57 -11.39 -31.65 18.15
CA LYS A 57 -12.19 -31.93 16.94
C LYS A 57 -12.67 -30.61 16.36
N ILE A 58 -12.24 -30.30 15.13
CA ILE A 58 -12.64 -29.12 14.36
C ILE A 58 -14.18 -29.07 14.41
N ALA A 59 -14.72 -28.10 15.15
CA ALA A 59 -16.13 -27.77 15.03
C ALA A 59 -16.37 -27.43 13.56
N ARG A 60 -17.37 -28.06 12.94
CA ARG A 60 -17.69 -27.82 11.53
C ARG A 60 -17.72 -26.32 11.30
N SER A 61 -17.03 -25.88 10.24
CA SER A 61 -17.16 -24.53 9.70
C SER A 61 -18.63 -24.14 9.72
N PRO A 62 -18.99 -22.91 10.13
CA PRO A 62 -20.37 -22.46 9.97
C PRO A 62 -20.75 -22.71 8.51
N THR A 63 -21.84 -23.46 8.32
CA THR A 63 -22.46 -23.62 7.01
C THR A 63 -23.01 -22.25 6.68
N ILE A 64 -22.20 -21.42 6.01
CA ILE A 64 -22.69 -20.18 5.40
C ILE A 64 -23.81 -20.64 4.47
N PRO A 65 -25.06 -20.16 4.66
CA PRO A 65 -26.15 -20.54 3.78
C PRO A 65 -25.71 -20.24 2.35
N LEU A 66 -25.91 -21.20 1.45
CA LEU A 66 -25.64 -21.01 0.03
C LEU A 66 -26.48 -19.81 -0.39
N VAL A 67 -25.83 -18.66 -0.56
CA VAL A 67 -26.52 -17.48 -1.08
C VAL A 67 -26.76 -17.80 -2.54
N ASP A 68 -28.01 -18.07 -2.91
CA ASP A 68 -28.39 -18.43 -4.29
C ASP A 68 -28.00 -17.34 -5.30
N GLN A 69 -27.66 -16.13 -4.82
CA GLN A 69 -27.16 -15.03 -5.62
C GLN A 69 -25.88 -14.42 -5.04
N PRO A 70 -24.78 -14.35 -5.80
CA PRO A 70 -23.56 -13.71 -5.35
C PRO A 70 -23.76 -12.20 -5.12
N LEU A 71 -23.14 -11.65 -4.07
CA LEU A 71 -23.16 -10.22 -3.74
C LEU A 71 -22.62 -9.35 -4.89
N PHE A 72 -21.67 -9.90 -5.64
CA PHE A 72 -21.18 -9.37 -6.90
C PHE A 72 -20.73 -10.54 -7.78
N TYR A 73 -21.05 -10.48 -9.07
CA TYR A 73 -20.60 -11.46 -10.05
C TYR A 73 -20.35 -10.84 -11.41
N ASP A 74 -19.22 -11.23 -11.99
CA ASP A 74 -18.87 -10.97 -13.37
C ASP A 74 -18.10 -12.15 -13.96
N ASN A 75 -18.44 -12.52 -15.19
CA ASN A 75 -17.73 -13.50 -16.01
C ASN A 75 -16.98 -12.82 -17.17
N PHE A 76 -16.96 -11.49 -17.19
CA PHE A 76 -16.30 -10.64 -18.18
C PHE A 76 -16.76 -10.90 -19.62
N ALA A 77 -17.98 -11.44 -19.82
CA ALA A 77 -18.54 -11.68 -21.15
C ALA A 77 -18.76 -10.37 -21.96
N GLY A 78 -18.69 -9.21 -21.31
CA GLY A 78 -18.82 -7.91 -21.95
C GLY A 78 -18.35 -6.75 -21.06
N LYS A 79 -18.54 -5.53 -21.55
CA LYS A 79 -18.07 -4.28 -20.91
C LYS A 79 -19.16 -3.54 -20.14
N SER A 80 -20.35 -4.13 -20.00
CA SER A 80 -21.54 -3.47 -19.45
C SER A 80 -21.53 -3.31 -17.93
N LYS A 81 -20.62 -4.00 -17.23
CA LYS A 81 -20.54 -4.01 -15.76
C LYS A 81 -19.85 -2.79 -15.16
N GLY A 82 -19.30 -1.89 -15.98
CA GLY A 82 -18.75 -0.62 -15.53
C GLY A 82 -17.29 -0.66 -15.07
N TRP A 83 -16.55 -1.73 -15.39
CA TRP A 83 -15.10 -1.78 -15.13
C TRP A 83 -14.36 -0.60 -15.76
N SER A 84 -13.28 -0.18 -15.10
CA SER A 84 -12.43 0.88 -15.62
C SER A 84 -11.61 0.33 -16.78
N LEU A 85 -12.02 0.63 -18.01
CA LEU A 85 -11.34 0.17 -19.23
C LEU A 85 -10.61 1.33 -19.89
N GLY A 86 -9.43 1.07 -20.43
CA GLY A 86 -8.65 2.08 -21.11
C GLY A 86 -7.19 1.73 -21.27
N ASN A 87 -6.51 2.53 -22.09
CA ASN A 87 -5.10 2.41 -22.39
C ASN A 87 -4.43 3.74 -22.08
N ALA A 88 -3.36 3.70 -21.30
CA ALA A 88 -2.48 4.83 -21.04
C ALA A 88 -1.02 4.36 -21.16
N PRO A 89 -0.04 5.26 -21.31
CA PRO A 89 1.37 4.87 -21.34
C PRO A 89 1.74 4.01 -20.12
N GLY A 90 2.12 2.76 -20.39
CA GLY A 90 2.48 1.76 -19.40
C GLY A 90 1.33 1.08 -18.65
N TYR A 91 0.07 1.39 -18.98
CA TYR A 91 -1.12 0.78 -18.37
C TYR A 91 -2.12 0.32 -19.42
N THR A 92 -2.69 -0.87 -19.22
CA THR A 92 -3.76 -1.39 -20.08
C THR A 92 -4.80 -2.10 -19.23
N ARG A 93 -6.07 -1.76 -19.43
CA ARG A 93 -7.22 -2.42 -18.83
C ARG A 93 -8.23 -2.75 -19.91
N THR A 94 -8.43 -4.03 -20.18
CA THR A 94 -9.28 -4.47 -21.29
C THR A 94 -10.08 -5.69 -20.90
N ILE A 95 -11.33 -5.76 -21.36
CA ILE A 95 -12.11 -6.99 -21.37
C ILE A 95 -12.12 -7.56 -22.78
N ALA A 96 -11.63 -8.80 -22.91
CA ALA A 96 -11.65 -9.60 -24.12
C ALA A 96 -11.64 -11.09 -23.75
N ASN A 97 -12.24 -11.93 -24.58
CA ASN A 97 -12.27 -13.40 -24.38
C ASN A 97 -12.74 -13.81 -22.97
N SER A 98 -13.81 -13.18 -22.47
CA SER A 98 -14.35 -13.44 -21.13
C SER A 98 -13.33 -13.28 -19.99
N THR A 99 -12.37 -12.37 -20.17
CA THR A 99 -11.31 -12.09 -19.20
C THR A 99 -11.09 -10.59 -19.08
N LEU A 100 -11.00 -10.09 -17.84
CA LEU A 100 -10.43 -8.78 -17.55
C LEU A 100 -8.91 -8.89 -17.49
N LYS A 101 -8.23 -8.24 -18.43
CA LYS A 101 -6.78 -8.19 -18.51
C LYS A 101 -6.27 -6.83 -18.03
N LEU A 102 -5.36 -6.90 -17.07
CA LEU A 102 -4.65 -5.77 -16.50
C LEU A 102 -3.18 -5.90 -16.87
N ALA A 103 -2.55 -4.82 -17.32
CA ALA A 103 -1.12 -4.77 -17.56
C ALA A 103 -0.54 -3.47 -17.03
N ASN A 104 0.62 -3.58 -16.39
CA ASN A 104 1.40 -2.46 -15.89
C ASN A 104 2.88 -2.68 -16.22
N SER A 105 3.49 -1.81 -17.02
CA SER A 105 4.92 -1.88 -17.33
C SER A 105 5.75 -0.89 -16.50
N ASN A 106 5.13 -0.13 -15.61
CA ASN A 106 5.80 0.89 -14.79
C ASN A 106 6.28 0.34 -13.44
N HIS A 107 6.05 -0.95 -13.15
CA HIS A 107 6.42 -1.63 -11.90
C HIS A 107 5.96 -0.90 -10.62
N ASN A 108 4.79 -0.25 -10.69
CA ASN A 108 4.11 0.31 -9.51
C ASN A 108 2.80 -0.43 -9.24
N ILE A 109 2.12 -0.07 -8.15
CA ILE A 109 0.86 -0.73 -7.79
C ILE A 109 -0.21 -0.33 -8.80
N LEU A 110 -0.84 -1.34 -9.42
CA LEU A 110 -2.05 -1.19 -10.22
C LEU A 110 -3.20 -1.83 -9.47
N THR A 111 -4.14 -1.03 -8.99
CA THR A 111 -5.38 -1.53 -8.40
C THR A 111 -6.52 -1.51 -9.41
N GLU A 112 -7.43 -2.46 -9.25
CA GLU A 112 -8.71 -2.53 -9.96
C GLU A 112 -9.81 -2.84 -8.94
N SER A 113 -10.62 -1.82 -8.63
CA SER A 113 -11.75 -1.96 -7.73
C SER A 113 -12.94 -2.61 -8.44
N LEU A 114 -13.79 -3.29 -7.68
CA LEU A 114 -15.09 -3.70 -8.20
C LEU A 114 -15.85 -2.46 -8.72
N PRO A 115 -16.59 -2.55 -9.84
CA PRO A 115 -17.32 -1.43 -10.42
C PRO A 115 -18.64 -1.17 -9.67
N THR A 116 -18.53 -0.94 -8.35
CA THR A 116 -19.66 -0.67 -7.46
C THR A 116 -19.19 0.14 -6.26
N ASP A 117 -20.06 1.03 -5.78
CA ASP A 117 -19.85 1.77 -4.53
C ASP A 117 -20.37 1.01 -3.30
N THR A 118 -20.78 -0.25 -3.49
CA THR A 118 -21.31 -1.09 -2.41
C THR A 118 -20.19 -1.50 -1.45
N ILE A 119 -20.38 -1.21 -0.16
CA ILE A 119 -19.50 -1.67 0.90
C ILE A 119 -19.89 -3.09 1.29
N PHE A 120 -18.96 -4.04 1.13
CA PHE A 120 -19.15 -5.42 1.56
C PHE A 120 -18.44 -5.65 2.90
N THR A 121 -19.19 -6.13 3.90
CA THR A 121 -18.66 -6.45 5.23
C THR A 121 -18.23 -7.90 5.28
N ASP A 122 -19.18 -8.83 5.40
CA ASP A 122 -18.94 -10.26 5.47
C ASP A 122 -19.24 -10.91 4.12
N PHE A 123 -18.23 -11.56 3.56
CA PHE A 123 -18.30 -12.12 2.22
C PHE A 123 -17.35 -13.30 2.05
N MET A 124 -17.64 -14.13 1.06
CA MET A 124 -16.68 -15.05 0.47
C MET A 124 -16.31 -14.54 -0.91
N VAL A 125 -15.02 -14.56 -1.24
CA VAL A 125 -14.52 -14.24 -2.58
C VAL A 125 -14.02 -15.50 -3.24
N THR A 126 -14.46 -15.73 -4.47
CA THR A 126 -13.88 -16.73 -5.37
C THR A 126 -13.47 -16.01 -6.64
N MET A 127 -12.20 -16.13 -7.00
CA MET A 127 -11.62 -15.49 -8.17
C MET A 127 -10.67 -16.48 -8.86
N SER A 128 -10.68 -16.46 -10.19
CA SER A 128 -9.63 -17.07 -11.00
C SER A 128 -8.77 -15.93 -11.56
N PHE A 129 -7.47 -15.99 -11.33
CA PHE A 129 -6.51 -15.09 -11.94
C PHE A 129 -5.34 -15.88 -12.51
N THR A 130 -4.66 -15.30 -13.49
CA THR A 130 -3.47 -15.88 -14.11
C THR A 130 -2.46 -14.78 -14.31
N VAL A 131 -1.21 -15.04 -13.92
CA VAL A 131 -0.09 -14.13 -14.15
C VAL A 131 0.52 -14.45 -15.51
N ASP A 132 0.16 -13.65 -16.52
CA ASP A 132 0.67 -13.83 -17.89
C ASP A 132 2.14 -13.45 -18.01
N LYS A 133 2.57 -12.40 -17.30
CA LYS A 133 3.93 -11.85 -17.34
C LYS A 133 4.24 -11.15 -16.02
N ALA A 134 5.34 -11.56 -15.40
CA ALA A 134 5.89 -11.00 -14.17
C ALA A 134 7.38 -11.36 -14.09
N ASP A 135 8.16 -10.58 -13.35
CA ASP A 135 9.50 -10.97 -12.88
C ASP A 135 9.53 -11.23 -11.36
N LYS A 136 10.73 -11.30 -10.78
CA LYS A 136 10.95 -11.59 -9.36
C LYS A 136 10.46 -10.49 -8.41
N ASP A 137 10.27 -9.27 -8.91
CA ASP A 137 9.86 -8.09 -8.15
C ASP A 137 8.38 -7.77 -8.33
N ASP A 138 7.70 -8.48 -9.24
CA ASP A 138 6.27 -8.33 -9.50
C ASP A 138 5.43 -9.28 -8.64
N SER A 139 4.27 -8.81 -8.20
CA SER A 139 3.30 -9.61 -7.46
C SER A 139 1.87 -9.23 -7.84
N VAL A 140 0.95 -10.17 -7.63
CA VAL A 140 -0.49 -9.95 -7.75
C VAL A 140 -1.16 -10.56 -6.54
N GLY A 141 -2.24 -9.94 -6.11
CA GLY A 141 -2.99 -10.41 -4.95
C GLY A 141 -4.37 -9.79 -4.90
N LEU A 142 -5.13 -10.23 -3.90
CA LEU A 142 -6.42 -9.63 -3.58
C LEU A 142 -6.23 -8.51 -2.57
N TYR A 143 -6.84 -7.36 -2.84
CA TYR A 143 -6.93 -6.22 -1.93
C TYR A 143 -8.33 -6.17 -1.33
N LEU A 144 -8.47 -6.42 -0.03
CA LEU A 144 -9.77 -6.64 0.63
C LEU A 144 -10.00 -5.65 1.76
N ARG A 145 -11.23 -5.14 1.85
CA ARG A 145 -11.68 -4.16 2.87
C ARG A 145 -10.76 -2.93 2.99
N GLY A 146 -10.12 -2.58 1.88
CA GLY A 146 -9.17 -1.50 1.84
C GLY A 146 -9.81 -0.16 1.49
N ASP A 147 -9.12 0.91 1.88
CA ASP A 147 -9.50 2.27 1.53
C ASP A 147 -8.82 2.75 0.23
N SER A 148 -9.02 4.02 -0.13
CA SER A 148 -8.40 4.61 -1.31
C SER A 148 -6.89 4.88 -1.16
N ASN A 149 -6.33 4.69 0.03
CA ASN A 149 -4.96 5.09 0.37
C ASN A 149 -3.98 3.90 0.38
N LEU A 150 -4.48 2.66 0.28
CA LEU A 150 -3.67 1.43 0.25
C LEU A 150 -2.83 1.21 1.52
N ASP A 151 -3.27 1.77 2.65
CA ASP A 151 -2.57 1.72 3.94
C ASP A 151 -3.35 0.97 5.04
N HIS A 152 -4.66 0.80 4.89
CA HIS A 152 -5.51 0.02 5.80
C HIS A 152 -6.29 -1.06 5.06
N ASP A 153 -5.77 -2.29 5.02
CA ASP A 153 -6.39 -3.37 4.23
C ASP A 153 -5.94 -4.78 4.63
N TYR A 154 -6.56 -5.79 4.00
CA TYR A 154 -6.08 -7.17 4.00
C TYR A 154 -5.59 -7.58 2.60
N ARG A 155 -4.46 -8.30 2.53
CA ARG A 155 -3.86 -8.83 1.30
C ARG A 155 -3.71 -10.34 1.33
N VAL A 156 -3.98 -11.00 0.21
CA VAL A 156 -3.75 -12.42 -0.04
C VAL A 156 -2.89 -12.58 -1.28
#